data_AF-A0AA88GH99-F1
#
_entry.id   AF-A0AA88GH99-F1
#
_cell.length_a   1.000
_cell.length_b   1.000
_cell.length_c   1.000
_cell.angle_alpha   90.00
_cell.angle_beta   90.00
_cell.angle_gamma   90.00
#
_symmetry.space_group_name_H-M   'P 1'
#
loop_
_entity.id
_entity.type
_entity.pdbx_description
1 polymer ?
#
loop_
_entity_poly.entity_id
_entity_poly.type
_entity_poly.pdbx_seq_one_letter_code
_entity_poly.pdbx_strand_id
1 'polypeptide(L)'
;MKRWRKPFQNLMKYSQRPLKADAPFDVKISYQHQCILVSDKNKKSIEIYDLQYRSFIRSLKFVKDVKPSYLCVEHQIFEHDSLLVACSNDFVYKYDLKQLLLLETNTYRQSMLNDGLENWKVECINPCGMDSDSTLKYECIEKQCIYICERTRGILVVNSLQGIVSQIISISLFSQSVKVIATDELLVCEYYPNLSWATSKFVILKKVNNNQDEEQWIVDRTVGKQGTGEEDIYFPISFDFDHVSRTIIVSDTFNNRIQLFNFLTGKHVGCFAQTVCKCLGICLNETTGEVLFVNNTWNTKQMLAHKLIGCAIMAVVCGWLWYGATTYFEKTNNHLPTMSTLKNTNSICKMLGIAFGRDCDLFINNLGSSQTGRSDHTLNANECQFLNSDYLKDERDAFEFTPQTKVAFFVGSSSYRLWSKQQFFENVKEYAGNENLEFSRPDTLYVLNEKEKQQSGGYDVFVVSWSKIKKQDDYKQHMIKQLVRDL
;
A
#
# COMPACT_ATOMS: atom_id res chain seq x y z
N MET A 1 18.79 39.55 -17.92
CA MET A 1 18.43 38.34 -17.15
C MET A 1 17.06 37.82 -17.55
N LYS A 2 16.93 37.29 -18.77
CA LYS A 2 15.77 36.57 -19.29
C LYS A 2 16.26 35.24 -19.87
N ARG A 3 16.17 34.16 -19.09
CA ARG A 3 16.26 32.74 -19.47
C ARG A 3 16.13 31.95 -18.16
N TRP A 4 15.56 30.74 -18.19
CA TRP A 4 15.27 29.84 -17.04
C TRP A 4 13.85 29.85 -16.44
N ARG A 5 12.81 30.19 -17.21
CA ARG A 5 11.43 29.76 -16.90
C ARG A 5 10.76 29.23 -18.16
N LYS A 6 11.03 27.97 -18.53
CA LYS A 6 10.30 27.11 -19.49
C LYS A 6 11.13 25.85 -19.78
N PRO A 7 11.05 24.82 -18.91
CA PRO A 7 10.63 23.52 -19.48
C PRO A 7 9.53 22.77 -18.70
N PHE A 8 9.12 23.21 -17.51
CA PHE A 8 8.21 22.39 -16.66
C PHE A 8 6.71 22.51 -16.96
N GLN A 9 6.27 23.51 -17.73
CA GLN A 9 4.84 23.73 -18.00
C GLN A 9 4.26 22.90 -19.17
N ASN A 10 5.09 22.14 -19.89
CA ASN A 10 4.64 21.33 -21.03
C ASN A 10 4.32 19.86 -20.68
N LEU A 11 4.55 19.41 -19.44
CA LEU A 11 4.26 18.02 -19.00
C LEU A 11 2.82 17.82 -18.49
N MET A 12 2.06 18.90 -18.25
CA MET A 12 0.68 18.85 -17.72
C MET A 12 -0.41 18.84 -18.81
N LYS A 13 -0.05 18.51 -20.06
CA LYS A 13 -1.01 18.29 -21.17
C LYS A 13 -1.25 16.82 -21.50
N TYR A 14 -0.79 15.88 -20.66
CA TYR A 14 -1.20 14.48 -20.78
C TYR A 14 -2.61 14.34 -20.22
N SER A 15 -3.57 14.57 -21.12
CA SER A 15 -4.97 14.17 -20.99
C SER A 15 -5.07 12.79 -20.36
N GLN A 16 -6.03 12.62 -19.44
CA GLN A 16 -6.54 11.35 -18.95
C GLN A 16 -6.98 10.46 -20.13
N ARG A 17 -6.04 9.88 -20.87
CA ARG A 17 -6.34 8.89 -21.89
C ARG A 17 -6.76 7.64 -21.13
N PRO A 18 -7.98 7.12 -21.36
CA PRO A 18 -8.38 5.85 -20.76
C PRO A 18 -7.34 4.79 -21.10
N LEU A 19 -7.01 3.93 -20.13
CA LEU A 19 -6.09 2.80 -20.29
C LEU A 19 -6.41 2.09 -21.61
N LYS A 20 -5.57 2.24 -22.65
CA LYS A 20 -5.83 1.56 -23.92
C LYS A 20 -5.18 0.18 -23.89
N ALA A 21 -5.33 -0.60 -22.82
CA ALA A 21 -4.83 -1.98 -22.78
C ALA A 21 -5.65 -2.87 -23.73
N ASP A 22 -5.00 -3.84 -24.37
CA ASP A 22 -5.59 -4.71 -25.40
C ASP A 22 -5.71 -6.16 -24.91
N ALA A 23 -4.72 -6.65 -24.15
CA ALA A 23 -4.86 -7.85 -23.32
C ALA A 23 -3.90 -7.78 -22.13
N PRO A 24 -4.21 -6.96 -21.11
CA PRO A 24 -3.37 -6.88 -19.92
C PRO A 24 -3.38 -8.22 -19.20
N PHE A 25 -2.23 -8.67 -18.72
CA PHE A 25 -2.08 -10.03 -18.19
C PHE A 25 -1.58 -10.04 -16.74
N ASP A 26 -0.53 -9.29 -16.43
CA ASP A 26 0.01 -9.16 -15.09
C ASP A 26 0.27 -7.70 -14.70
N VAL A 27 0.32 -7.42 -13.40
CA VAL A 27 0.58 -6.10 -12.83
C VAL A 27 1.57 -6.22 -11.65
N LYS A 28 2.52 -5.28 -11.57
CA LYS A 28 3.47 -5.14 -10.45
C LYS A 28 3.76 -3.67 -10.16
N ILE A 29 4.27 -3.40 -8.97
CA ILE A 29 4.65 -2.06 -8.52
C ILE A 29 6.16 -2.03 -8.31
N SER A 30 6.81 -0.97 -8.79
CA SER A 30 8.14 -0.58 -8.31
C SER A 30 7.99 0.66 -7.43
N TYR A 31 8.22 0.48 -6.13
CA TYR A 31 8.16 1.60 -5.17
C TYR A 31 9.35 2.54 -5.36
N GLN A 32 10.55 2.02 -5.62
CA GLN A 32 11.73 2.84 -5.81
C GLN A 32 11.57 3.78 -7.03
N HIS A 33 10.92 3.30 -8.09
CA HIS A 33 10.67 4.07 -9.31
C HIS A 33 9.29 4.72 -9.38
N GLN A 34 8.49 4.59 -8.31
CA GLN A 34 7.13 5.16 -8.20
C GLN A 34 6.27 4.86 -9.43
N CYS A 35 6.28 3.60 -9.90
CA CYS A 35 5.55 3.21 -11.10
C CYS A 35 4.79 1.88 -10.96
N ILE A 36 3.75 1.74 -11.77
CA ILE A 36 2.99 0.52 -11.98
C ILE A 36 3.37 -0.03 -13.35
N LEU A 37 3.68 -1.31 -13.39
CA LEU A 37 4.05 -2.04 -14.59
C LEU A 37 2.93 -3.02 -14.93
N VAL A 38 2.45 -2.98 -16.17
CA VAL A 38 1.40 -3.87 -16.66
C VAL A 38 1.87 -4.56 -17.93
N SER A 39 1.93 -5.89 -17.93
CA SER A 39 2.22 -6.65 -19.15
C SER A 39 0.97 -6.71 -20.02
N ASP A 40 1.12 -6.47 -21.32
CA ASP A 40 0.03 -6.53 -22.29
C ASP A 40 0.42 -7.47 -23.44
N LYS A 41 -0.24 -8.64 -23.48
CA LYS A 41 0.08 -9.73 -24.40
C LYS A 41 -0.19 -9.39 -25.86
N ASN A 42 -1.29 -8.68 -26.12
CA ASN A 42 -1.68 -8.35 -27.50
C ASN A 42 -0.85 -7.19 -28.04
N LYS A 43 -0.55 -6.20 -27.20
CA LYS A 43 0.36 -5.12 -27.57
C LYS A 43 1.83 -5.53 -27.65
N LYS A 44 2.20 -6.67 -27.05
CA LYS A 44 3.59 -7.13 -26.95
C LYS A 44 4.44 -6.08 -26.24
N SER A 45 3.93 -5.59 -25.11
CA SER A 45 4.54 -4.47 -24.40
C SER A 45 4.33 -4.56 -22.89
N ILE A 46 5.12 -3.76 -22.19
CA ILE A 46 4.90 -3.42 -20.78
C ILE A 46 4.49 -1.97 -20.73
N GLU A 47 3.25 -1.73 -20.29
CA GLU A 47 2.71 -0.40 -20.09
C GLU A 47 3.09 0.09 -18.70
N ILE A 48 3.63 1.30 -18.63
CA ILE A 48 4.13 1.90 -17.39
C ILE A 48 3.24 3.08 -17.03
N TYR A 49 2.79 3.11 -15.78
CA TYR A 49 1.97 4.17 -15.22
C TYR A 49 2.65 4.76 -13.99
N ASP A 50 2.36 6.01 -13.71
CA ASP A 50 2.77 6.68 -12.48
C ASP A 50 2.01 6.09 -11.28
N LEU A 51 2.71 5.76 -10.21
CA LEU A 51 2.10 5.15 -9.04
C LEU A 51 1.17 6.10 -8.30
N GLN A 52 1.51 7.39 -8.22
CA GLN A 52 0.73 8.40 -7.50
C GLN A 52 -0.46 8.89 -8.32
N TYR A 53 -0.22 9.26 -9.58
CA TYR A 53 -1.22 9.89 -10.45
C TYR A 53 -2.01 8.89 -11.28
N ARG A 54 -1.57 7.62 -11.31
CA ARG A 54 -2.16 6.54 -12.15
C ARG A 54 -2.18 6.89 -13.64
N SER A 55 -1.39 7.87 -14.06
CA SER A 55 -1.32 8.34 -15.43
C SER A 55 -0.33 7.50 -16.22
N PHE A 56 -0.68 7.21 -17.47
CA PHE A 56 0.23 6.52 -18.38
C PHE A 56 1.52 7.34 -18.58
N ILE A 57 2.67 6.68 -18.40
CA ILE A 57 4.00 7.25 -18.64
C ILE A 57 4.44 6.85 -20.05
N ARG A 58 4.56 5.54 -20.32
CA ARG A 58 5.09 5.01 -21.58
C ARG A 58 4.78 3.53 -21.76
N SER A 59 5.09 3.03 -22.96
CA SER A 59 5.02 1.61 -23.33
C SER A 59 6.42 1.14 -23.72
N LEU A 60 6.87 0.01 -23.17
CA LEU A 60 8.10 -0.68 -23.57
C LEU A 60 7.72 -1.83 -24.50
N LYS A 61 8.13 -1.79 -25.76
CA LYS A 61 7.73 -2.79 -26.76
C LYS A 61 8.83 -3.83 -26.96
N PHE A 62 8.41 -5.05 -27.26
CA PHE A 62 9.30 -6.14 -27.66
C PHE A 62 9.51 -6.12 -29.19
N VAL A 63 10.74 -6.39 -29.67
CA VAL A 63 11.09 -6.31 -31.11
C VAL A 63 10.40 -7.42 -31.92
N LYS A 64 10.29 -8.59 -31.29
CA LYS A 64 9.85 -9.85 -31.90
C LYS A 64 8.39 -10.13 -31.55
N ASP A 65 7.80 -11.18 -32.13
CA ASP A 65 6.47 -11.69 -31.75
C ASP A 65 6.47 -12.35 -30.35
N VAL A 66 7.17 -11.74 -29.40
CA VAL A 66 7.33 -12.17 -28.03
C VAL A 66 6.29 -11.42 -27.19
N LYS A 67 5.44 -12.18 -26.51
CA LYS A 67 4.36 -11.66 -25.68
C LYS A 67 4.79 -11.75 -24.21
N PRO A 68 4.91 -10.62 -23.49
CA PRO A 68 5.17 -10.65 -22.06
C PRO A 68 3.94 -11.21 -21.33
N SER A 69 4.17 -12.08 -20.35
CA SER A 69 3.14 -12.69 -19.52
C SER A 69 3.27 -12.24 -18.07
N TYR A 70 4.05 -12.94 -17.26
CA TYR A 70 4.20 -12.65 -15.84
C TYR A 70 5.35 -11.66 -15.60
N LEU A 71 5.18 -10.83 -14.58
CA LEU A 71 6.16 -9.84 -14.15
C LEU A 71 6.59 -10.13 -12.72
N CYS A 72 7.86 -9.85 -12.42
CA CYS A 72 8.32 -9.69 -11.04
C CYS A 72 9.20 -8.45 -10.96
N VAL A 73 9.03 -7.68 -9.90
CA VAL A 73 9.94 -6.58 -9.57
C VAL A 73 10.79 -7.08 -8.42
N GLU A 74 12.07 -7.31 -8.72
CA GLU A 74 13.04 -7.56 -7.67
C GLU A 74 13.42 -6.22 -7.07
N HIS A 75 12.97 -5.99 -5.84
CA HIS A 75 13.32 -4.80 -5.10
C HIS A 75 14.77 -4.87 -4.62
N GLN A 76 15.59 -3.92 -5.06
CA GLN A 76 17.00 -3.86 -4.70
C GLN A 76 17.22 -2.64 -3.81
N ILE A 77 17.93 -2.84 -2.70
CA ILE A 77 18.03 -1.78 -1.69
C ILE A 77 19.11 -0.75 -2.04
N PHE A 78 20.24 -1.19 -2.61
CA PHE A 78 21.36 -0.31 -2.98
C PHE A 78 21.44 -0.02 -4.47
N GLU A 79 20.82 -0.87 -5.28
CA GLU A 79 20.79 -0.77 -6.73
C GLU A 79 19.39 -0.38 -7.20
N HIS A 80 19.18 -0.37 -8.50
CA HIS A 80 17.89 -0.11 -9.10
C HIS A 80 17.08 -1.39 -9.12
N ASP A 81 15.79 -1.30 -8.74
CA ASP A 81 14.85 -2.40 -8.92
C ASP A 81 15.04 -3.06 -10.29
N SER A 82 15.08 -4.39 -10.29
CA SER A 82 15.17 -5.14 -11.53
C SER A 82 13.78 -5.60 -11.94
N LEU A 83 13.50 -5.53 -13.24
CA LEU A 83 12.28 -6.04 -13.83
C LEU A 83 12.54 -7.40 -14.47
N LEU A 84 11.83 -8.40 -13.98
CA LEU A 84 11.79 -9.74 -14.57
C LEU A 84 10.52 -9.92 -15.39
N VAL A 85 10.68 -10.52 -16.57
CA VAL A 85 9.59 -10.70 -17.53
C VAL A 85 9.61 -12.12 -18.08
N ALA A 86 8.57 -12.89 -17.76
CA ALA A 86 8.28 -14.13 -18.46
C ALA A 86 7.69 -13.84 -19.83
N CYS A 87 8.17 -14.55 -20.84
CA CYS A 87 7.83 -14.30 -22.23
C CYS A 87 7.35 -15.57 -22.93
N SER A 88 6.55 -15.41 -23.99
CA SER A 88 5.99 -16.51 -24.78
C SER A 88 6.99 -17.31 -25.62
N ASN A 89 8.28 -17.00 -25.52
CA ASN A 89 9.36 -17.68 -26.24
C ASN A 89 10.20 -18.58 -25.32
N ASP A 90 9.63 -19.00 -24.19
CA ASP A 90 10.28 -19.88 -23.21
C ASP A 90 11.54 -19.30 -22.55
N PHE A 91 11.57 -17.98 -22.39
CA PHE A 91 12.60 -17.27 -21.63
C PHE A 91 12.01 -16.38 -20.56
N VAL A 92 12.76 -16.23 -19.47
CA VAL A 92 12.59 -15.15 -18.51
C VAL A 92 13.78 -14.19 -18.67
N TYR A 93 13.48 -12.91 -18.80
CA TYR A 93 14.47 -11.85 -18.98
C TYR A 93 14.54 -11.00 -17.72
N LYS A 94 15.75 -10.58 -17.31
CA LYS A 94 15.96 -9.59 -16.24
C LYS A 94 16.52 -8.30 -16.83
N TYR A 95 15.95 -7.17 -16.42
CA TYR A 95 16.35 -5.84 -16.84
C TYR A 95 16.59 -4.92 -15.65
N ASP A 96 17.52 -3.98 -15.79
CA ASP A 96 17.60 -2.81 -14.91
C ASP A 96 16.41 -1.88 -15.21
N LEU A 97 15.50 -1.71 -14.25
CA LEU A 97 14.27 -0.94 -14.48
C LEU A 97 14.55 0.54 -14.68
N LYS A 98 15.55 1.11 -14.00
CA LYS A 98 15.90 2.52 -14.18
C LYS A 98 16.39 2.77 -15.59
N GLN A 99 17.27 1.91 -16.10
CA GLN A 99 17.77 2.02 -17.47
C GLN A 99 16.60 1.96 -18.47
N LEU A 100 15.66 1.04 -18.27
CA LEU A 100 14.46 0.94 -19.11
C LEU A 100 13.60 2.22 -19.07
N LEU A 101 13.43 2.81 -17.89
CA LEU A 101 12.66 4.04 -17.71
C LEU A 101 13.34 5.25 -18.37
N LEU A 102 14.68 5.30 -18.36
CA LEU A 102 15.48 6.38 -18.93
C LEU A 102 15.62 6.32 -20.47
N LEU A 103 15.27 5.20 -21.12
CA LEU A 103 15.36 5.08 -22.58
C LEU A 103 14.57 6.21 -23.27
N GLU A 104 15.21 7.11 -24.01
CA GLU A 104 14.48 8.24 -24.63
C GLU A 104 13.37 7.78 -25.58
N THR A 105 12.22 8.46 -25.53
CA THR A 105 11.03 8.10 -26.31
C THR A 105 11.17 8.26 -27.81
N ASN A 106 12.20 8.97 -28.28
CA ASN A 106 12.42 9.30 -29.69
C ASN A 106 13.44 8.41 -30.39
N THR A 107 14.06 7.47 -29.68
CA THR A 107 15.04 6.57 -30.30
C THR A 107 14.35 5.32 -30.82
N TYR A 108 14.82 4.84 -31.97
CA TYR A 108 14.52 3.53 -32.55
C TYR A 108 14.70 2.35 -31.55
N ARG A 109 15.26 2.62 -30.34
CA ARG A 109 15.49 1.70 -29.24
C ARG A 109 14.26 1.35 -28.38
N GLN A 110 13.12 2.05 -28.51
CA GLN A 110 11.92 1.67 -27.75
C GLN A 110 11.37 0.27 -28.09
N SER A 111 11.77 -0.29 -29.24
CA SER A 111 11.40 -1.64 -29.64
C SER A 111 12.28 -2.72 -29.04
N MET A 112 13.37 -2.43 -28.31
CA MET A 112 14.51 -3.33 -28.12
C MET A 112 14.52 -4.25 -26.89
N LEU A 113 13.38 -4.49 -26.22
CA LEU A 113 13.36 -5.58 -25.22
C LEU A 113 13.68 -6.91 -25.95
N ASN A 114 14.71 -7.61 -25.48
CA ASN A 114 15.36 -8.82 -26.05
C ASN A 114 16.44 -8.61 -27.14
N ASP A 115 17.09 -7.43 -27.22
CA ASP A 115 18.23 -7.18 -28.13
C ASP A 115 19.50 -6.71 -27.40
N GLY A 116 19.81 -7.36 -26.26
CA GLY A 116 21.05 -7.13 -25.49
C GLY A 116 20.97 -6.06 -24.41
N LEU A 117 19.76 -5.61 -24.06
CA LEU A 117 19.51 -4.73 -22.90
C LEU A 117 19.25 -5.53 -21.62
N GLU A 118 19.00 -6.84 -21.72
CA GLU A 118 18.86 -7.70 -20.57
C GLU A 118 20.17 -7.86 -19.81
N ASN A 119 20.12 -7.84 -18.48
CA ASN A 119 21.26 -8.20 -17.64
C ASN A 119 21.59 -9.69 -17.82
N TRP A 120 20.54 -10.51 -17.85
CA TRP A 120 20.60 -11.92 -18.23
C TRP A 120 19.23 -12.41 -18.70
N LYS A 121 19.23 -13.59 -19.32
CA LYS A 121 18.02 -14.36 -19.60
C LYS A 121 18.24 -15.83 -19.25
N VAL A 122 17.18 -16.49 -18.83
CA VAL A 122 17.18 -17.92 -18.50
C VAL A 122 16.11 -18.64 -19.29
N GLU A 123 16.46 -19.81 -19.83
CA GLU A 123 15.50 -20.68 -20.53
C GLU A 123 14.57 -21.35 -19.51
N CYS A 124 13.28 -21.20 -19.71
CA CYS A 124 12.23 -21.71 -18.84
C CYS A 124 11.03 -22.09 -19.71
N ILE A 125 10.69 -23.37 -19.78
CA ILE A 125 9.68 -23.89 -20.71
C ILE A 125 8.29 -23.54 -20.18
N ASN A 126 7.53 -22.72 -20.92
CA ASN A 126 6.24 -22.18 -20.46
C ASN A 126 6.33 -21.50 -19.07
N PRO A 127 7.09 -20.40 -18.94
CA PRO A 127 7.28 -19.73 -17.66
C PRO A 127 5.97 -19.15 -17.16
N CYS A 128 5.72 -19.33 -15.86
CA CYS A 128 4.52 -18.90 -15.16
C CYS A 128 4.84 -17.86 -14.10
N GLY A 129 3.98 -17.71 -13.07
CA GLY A 129 4.21 -16.73 -12.01
C GLY A 129 5.59 -16.91 -11.35
N MET A 130 6.14 -15.80 -10.90
CA MET A 130 7.51 -15.72 -10.38
C MET A 130 7.57 -14.73 -9.23
N ASP A 131 8.55 -14.92 -8.36
CA ASP A 131 8.79 -14.01 -7.24
C ASP A 131 10.26 -13.99 -6.86
N SER A 132 10.72 -12.87 -6.34
CA SER A 132 12.09 -12.71 -5.85
C SER A 132 12.12 -12.82 -4.33
N ASP A 133 13.15 -13.42 -3.78
CA ASP A 133 13.39 -13.37 -2.34
C ASP A 133 13.85 -11.96 -1.93
N SER A 134 12.91 -11.15 -1.46
CA SER A 134 13.16 -9.84 -0.86
C SER A 134 13.37 -9.92 0.67
N THR A 135 13.33 -11.13 1.25
CA THR A 135 13.42 -11.34 2.71
C THR A 135 14.86 -11.39 3.20
N LEU A 136 15.80 -11.73 2.31
CA LEU A 136 17.22 -11.76 2.62
C LEU A 136 17.74 -10.36 2.95
N LYS A 137 18.36 -10.25 4.13
CA LYS A 137 19.05 -9.03 4.56
C LYS A 137 20.33 -8.83 3.74
N TYR A 138 20.73 -7.57 3.65
CA TYR A 138 21.83 -6.96 2.89
C TYR A 138 23.14 -7.75 2.69
N GLU A 139 23.49 -8.67 3.59
CA GLU A 139 24.81 -9.31 3.64
C GLU A 139 24.92 -10.57 2.74
N CYS A 140 23.84 -10.97 2.06
CA CYS A 140 23.78 -12.23 1.31
C CYS A 140 23.29 -12.06 -0.14
N ILE A 141 23.72 -10.99 -0.84
CA ILE A 141 23.35 -10.73 -2.25
C ILE A 141 23.65 -11.94 -3.16
N GLU A 142 24.76 -12.64 -2.92
CA GLU A 142 25.12 -13.85 -3.68
C GLU A 142 24.11 -15.00 -3.52
N LYS A 143 23.32 -14.98 -2.45
CA LYS A 143 22.26 -15.96 -2.16
C LYS A 143 20.88 -15.50 -2.61
N GLN A 144 20.75 -14.30 -3.20
CA GLN A 144 19.46 -13.81 -3.66
C GLN A 144 18.95 -14.70 -4.80
N CYS A 145 17.77 -15.27 -4.58
CA CYS A 145 17.15 -16.23 -5.48
C CYS A 145 15.86 -15.65 -6.06
N ILE A 146 15.58 -16.06 -7.29
CA ILE A 146 14.28 -15.88 -7.94
C ILE A 146 13.66 -17.25 -8.09
N TYR A 147 12.39 -17.35 -7.73
CA TYR A 147 11.60 -18.55 -7.90
C TYR A 147 10.71 -18.37 -9.11
N ILE A 148 10.85 -19.25 -10.10
CA ILE A 148 10.11 -19.19 -11.36
C ILE A 148 9.30 -20.47 -11.49
N CYS A 149 7.97 -20.35 -11.54
CA CYS A 149 7.13 -21.50 -11.86
C CYS A 149 7.33 -21.89 -13.32
N GLU A 150 7.62 -23.17 -13.52
CA GLU A 150 7.66 -23.80 -14.83
C GLU A 150 6.61 -24.89 -14.90
N ARG A 151 5.79 -24.87 -15.97
CA ARG A 151 4.73 -25.87 -16.14
C ARG A 151 5.24 -27.29 -16.35
N THR A 152 6.52 -27.52 -16.64
CA THR A 152 7.00 -28.88 -16.92
C THR A 152 7.87 -29.44 -15.81
N ARG A 153 8.78 -28.65 -15.24
CA ARG A 153 9.78 -29.12 -14.28
C ARG A 153 9.46 -28.81 -12.80
N GLY A 154 8.50 -27.94 -12.51
CA GLY A 154 8.21 -27.49 -11.14
C GLY A 154 8.66 -26.04 -10.95
N ILE A 155 9.38 -25.73 -9.87
CA ILE A 155 9.83 -24.37 -9.59
C ILE A 155 11.35 -24.30 -9.79
N LEU A 156 11.80 -23.44 -10.69
CA LEU A 156 13.22 -23.15 -10.88
C LEU A 156 13.66 -22.16 -9.82
N VAL A 157 14.75 -22.47 -9.12
CA VAL A 157 15.46 -21.54 -8.25
C VAL A 157 16.62 -20.98 -9.06
N VAL A 158 16.60 -19.68 -9.31
CA VAL A 158 17.57 -19.00 -10.16
C VAL A 158 18.37 -18.02 -9.33
N ASN A 159 19.69 -18.09 -9.41
CA ASN A 159 20.56 -17.09 -8.81
C ASN A 159 20.30 -15.75 -9.49
N SER A 160 19.92 -14.74 -8.71
CA SER A 160 19.47 -13.47 -9.27
C SER A 160 20.56 -12.65 -9.93
N LEU A 161 21.81 -12.81 -9.49
CA LEU A 161 22.93 -12.08 -10.07
C LEU A 161 23.35 -12.68 -11.42
N GLN A 162 23.44 -14.01 -11.48
CA GLN A 162 24.02 -14.72 -12.61
C GLN A 162 23.00 -15.24 -13.64
N GLY A 163 21.72 -15.35 -13.26
CA GLY A 163 20.69 -15.97 -14.10
C GLY A 163 20.87 -17.48 -14.26
N ILE A 164 21.62 -18.13 -13.36
CA ILE A 164 21.91 -19.57 -13.39
C ILE A 164 20.88 -20.31 -12.52
N VAL A 165 20.30 -21.38 -13.06
CA VAL A 165 19.42 -22.29 -12.30
C VAL A 165 20.27 -23.09 -11.31
N SER A 166 20.06 -22.88 -10.01
CA SER A 166 20.80 -23.55 -8.93
C SER A 166 20.08 -24.80 -8.42
N GLN A 167 18.74 -24.81 -8.44
CA GLN A 167 17.91 -25.91 -7.96
C GLN A 167 16.61 -25.98 -8.75
N ILE A 168 16.03 -27.18 -8.84
CA ILE A 168 14.67 -27.40 -9.33
C ILE A 168 13.87 -28.04 -8.20
N ILE A 169 12.80 -27.38 -7.78
CA ILE A 169 11.89 -27.88 -6.76
C ILE A 169 10.76 -28.61 -7.47
N SER A 170 10.78 -29.93 -7.39
CA SER A 170 9.71 -30.79 -7.90
C SER A 170 8.48 -30.69 -7.00
N ILE A 171 7.33 -30.44 -7.63
CA ILE A 171 6.03 -30.44 -6.96
C ILE A 171 5.09 -31.44 -7.64
N SER A 172 3.96 -31.76 -6.99
CA SER A 172 3.11 -32.88 -7.40
C SER A 172 2.30 -32.61 -8.67
N LEU A 173 2.01 -31.34 -8.95
CA LEU A 173 1.20 -30.88 -10.07
C LEU A 173 1.89 -29.74 -10.82
N PHE A 174 1.21 -29.09 -11.76
CA PHE A 174 1.78 -27.95 -12.46
C PHE A 174 1.75 -26.70 -11.59
N SER A 175 2.87 -26.01 -11.51
CA SER A 175 2.96 -24.73 -10.81
C SER A 175 2.46 -23.61 -11.72
N GLN A 176 1.59 -22.76 -11.18
CA GLN A 176 0.96 -21.67 -11.92
C GLN A 176 1.46 -20.30 -11.43
N SER A 177 1.77 -20.16 -10.14
CA SER A 177 2.39 -18.98 -9.57
C SER A 177 3.06 -19.32 -8.23
N VAL A 178 4.07 -18.55 -7.83
CA VAL A 178 4.79 -18.70 -6.56
C VAL A 178 4.91 -17.33 -5.88
N LYS A 179 4.95 -17.34 -4.54
CA LYS A 179 5.32 -16.20 -3.70
C LYS A 179 6.24 -16.62 -2.57
N VAL A 180 7.27 -15.83 -2.31
CA VAL A 180 8.18 -16.00 -1.19
C VAL A 180 7.52 -15.40 0.05
N ILE A 181 7.25 -16.22 1.06
CA ILE A 181 6.65 -15.77 2.33
C ILE A 181 7.75 -15.46 3.34
N ALA A 182 8.76 -16.31 3.36
CA ALA A 182 9.97 -16.23 4.16
C ALA A 182 11.10 -16.92 3.40
N THR A 183 12.35 -16.75 3.86
CA THR A 183 13.54 -17.38 3.25
C THR A 183 13.42 -18.91 3.13
N ASP A 184 12.65 -19.53 4.02
CA ASP A 184 12.41 -20.97 4.11
C ASP A 184 10.95 -21.38 3.84
N GLU A 185 10.09 -20.45 3.38
CA GLU A 185 8.66 -20.74 3.16
C GLU A 185 8.16 -20.11 1.84
N LEU A 186 7.65 -20.97 0.94
CA LEU A 186 7.04 -20.56 -0.33
C LEU A 186 5.55 -20.88 -0.32
N LEU A 187 4.75 -19.98 -0.87
CA LEU A 187 3.37 -20.22 -1.22
C LEU A 187 3.29 -20.47 -2.72
N VAL A 188 2.69 -21.57 -3.13
CA VAL A 188 2.64 -22.01 -4.53
C VAL A 188 1.21 -22.31 -4.91
N CYS A 189 0.80 -21.81 -6.07
CA CYS A 189 -0.46 -22.19 -6.69
C CYS A 189 -0.24 -23.41 -7.60
N GLU A 190 -0.86 -24.54 -7.25
CA GLU A 190 -0.86 -25.75 -8.07
C GLU A 190 -2.14 -25.86 -8.91
N TYR A 191 -1.99 -26.38 -10.13
CA TYR A 191 -3.08 -26.61 -11.06
C TYR A 191 -2.87 -27.89 -11.90
N TYR A 192 -3.95 -28.58 -12.27
CA TYR A 192 -3.90 -29.70 -13.21
C TYR A 192 -4.96 -29.60 -14.33
N PRO A 193 -4.57 -29.50 -15.62
CA PRO A 193 -5.49 -29.34 -16.76
C PRO A 193 -6.13 -30.62 -17.28
N ASN A 194 -5.50 -31.78 -17.10
CA ASN A 194 -5.80 -32.95 -17.93
C ASN A 194 -6.71 -34.00 -17.26
N LEU A 195 -7.45 -33.64 -16.22
CA LEU A 195 -8.40 -34.54 -15.57
C LEU A 195 -9.82 -33.98 -15.65
N SER A 196 -10.80 -34.86 -15.78
CA SER A 196 -12.24 -34.56 -15.66
C SER A 196 -12.62 -33.87 -14.34
N TRP A 197 -11.69 -33.85 -13.39
CA TRP A 197 -11.66 -33.04 -12.18
C TRP A 197 -10.34 -32.25 -12.18
N ALA A 198 -10.31 -31.06 -12.80
CA ALA A 198 -9.17 -30.17 -12.60
C ALA A 198 -9.00 -29.93 -11.08
N THR A 199 -7.78 -29.86 -10.56
CA THR A 199 -7.52 -29.47 -9.17
C THR A 199 -6.80 -28.14 -9.16
N SER A 200 -7.27 -27.23 -8.30
CA SER A 200 -6.61 -25.98 -7.97
C SER A 200 -6.49 -25.94 -6.46
N LYS A 201 -5.28 -25.74 -5.97
CA LYS A 201 -5.01 -25.58 -4.54
C LYS A 201 -3.76 -24.74 -4.35
N PHE A 202 -3.65 -24.16 -3.17
CA PHE A 202 -2.40 -23.58 -2.72
C PHE A 202 -1.63 -24.60 -1.90
N VAL A 203 -0.34 -24.67 -2.13
CA VAL A 203 0.60 -25.51 -1.41
C VAL A 203 1.62 -24.61 -0.74
N ILE A 204 1.86 -24.84 0.53
CA ILE A 204 2.88 -24.14 1.28
C ILE A 204 4.07 -25.09 1.39
N LEU A 205 5.18 -24.68 0.81
CA LEU A 205 6.44 -25.41 0.84
C LEU A 205 7.30 -24.84 1.95
N LYS A 206 7.92 -25.71 2.73
CA LYS A 206 8.94 -25.33 3.70
C LYS A 206 10.27 -25.99 3.39
N LYS A 207 11.33 -25.25 3.63
CA LYS A 207 12.69 -25.73 3.54
C LYS A 207 13.04 -26.45 4.84
N VAL A 208 13.49 -27.69 4.74
CA VAL A 208 13.94 -28.53 5.86
C VAL A 208 15.35 -29.03 5.60
N ASN A 209 16.15 -29.10 6.65
CA ASN A 209 17.47 -29.72 6.60
C ASN A 209 17.30 -31.21 6.91
N ASN A 210 17.74 -32.06 6.00
CA ASN A 210 17.81 -33.48 6.27
C ASN A 210 19.03 -33.79 7.14
N ASN A 211 19.09 -35.00 7.71
CA ASN A 211 20.21 -35.47 8.54
C ASN A 211 21.59 -35.50 7.83
N GLN A 212 21.63 -35.16 6.55
CA GLN A 212 22.83 -35.06 5.71
C GLN A 212 23.20 -33.60 5.38
N ASP A 213 22.61 -32.62 6.09
CA ASP A 213 22.74 -31.17 5.84
C ASP A 213 22.32 -30.73 4.42
N GLU A 214 21.61 -31.59 3.68
CA GLU A 214 21.00 -31.24 2.40
C GLU A 214 19.66 -30.54 2.64
N GLU A 215 19.52 -29.37 2.02
CA GLU A 215 18.32 -28.57 2.07
C GLU A 215 17.27 -29.12 1.09
N GLN A 216 16.12 -29.55 1.62
CA GLN A 216 15.01 -30.07 0.83
C GLN A 216 13.75 -29.23 1.05
N TRP A 217 12.97 -29.04 -0.03
CA TRP A 217 11.63 -28.46 0.06
C TRP A 217 10.60 -29.56 0.24
N ILE A 218 9.75 -29.43 1.26
CA ILE A 218 8.64 -30.33 1.53
C ILE A 218 7.32 -29.58 1.53
N VAL A 219 6.23 -30.28 1.24
CA VAL A 219 4.88 -29.75 1.40
C VAL A 219 4.53 -29.75 2.89
N ASP A 220 4.37 -28.56 3.48
CA ASP A 220 3.95 -28.39 4.88
C ASP A 220 2.43 -28.53 5.01
N ARG A 221 1.68 -27.76 4.22
CA ARG A 221 0.22 -27.77 4.22
C ARG A 221 -0.38 -27.26 2.92
N THR A 222 -1.69 -27.38 2.79
CA THR A 222 -2.45 -26.91 1.62
C THR A 222 -3.59 -25.98 2.03
N VAL A 223 -3.94 -25.03 1.18
CA VAL A 223 -5.01 -24.06 1.39
C VAL A 223 -5.95 -24.05 0.19
N GLY A 224 -7.25 -24.03 0.46
CA GLY A 224 -8.30 -24.10 -0.55
C GLY A 224 -8.42 -25.49 -1.18
N LYS A 225 -9.53 -25.68 -1.88
CA LYS A 225 -9.80 -26.88 -2.69
C LYS A 225 -10.46 -26.46 -4.00
N GLN A 226 -10.46 -27.35 -4.98
CA GLN A 226 -11.13 -27.08 -6.24
C GLN A 226 -12.64 -26.91 -6.03
N GLY A 227 -13.23 -25.88 -6.65
CA GLY A 227 -14.68 -25.74 -6.77
C GLY A 227 -15.13 -24.30 -6.99
N THR A 228 -16.44 -24.09 -6.94
CA THR A 228 -17.08 -22.79 -7.18
C THR A 228 -17.75 -22.24 -5.92
N GLY A 229 -17.84 -23.02 -4.84
CA GLY A 229 -18.41 -22.60 -3.57
C GLY A 229 -17.58 -21.52 -2.89
N GLU A 230 -18.11 -20.89 -1.85
CA GLU A 230 -17.27 -20.09 -0.94
C GLU A 230 -16.17 -21.01 -0.37
N GLU A 231 -14.95 -20.50 -0.21
CA GLU A 231 -13.73 -21.25 0.18
C GLU A 231 -13.10 -22.14 -0.91
N ASP A 232 -13.84 -22.46 -1.98
CA ASP A 232 -13.32 -23.20 -3.11
C ASP A 232 -12.62 -22.30 -4.12
N ILE A 233 -11.66 -22.81 -4.89
CA ILE A 233 -10.89 -22.03 -5.85
C ILE A 233 -10.94 -22.73 -7.20
N TYR A 234 -11.11 -21.95 -8.27
CA TYR A 234 -11.23 -22.47 -9.63
C TYR A 234 -10.30 -21.73 -10.58
N PHE A 235 -9.19 -22.40 -10.92
CA PHE A 235 -8.17 -21.89 -11.85
C PHE A 235 -7.64 -20.50 -11.47
N PRO A 236 -7.08 -20.35 -10.26
CA PRO A 236 -6.44 -19.10 -9.89
C PRO A 236 -5.20 -18.87 -10.76
N ILE A 237 -5.12 -17.72 -11.43
CA ILE A 237 -3.98 -17.41 -12.32
C ILE A 237 -2.87 -16.70 -11.56
N SER A 238 -3.24 -15.89 -10.58
CA SER A 238 -2.34 -15.06 -9.79
C SER A 238 -2.86 -14.93 -8.36
N PHE A 239 -1.96 -14.61 -7.45
CA PHE A 239 -2.28 -14.29 -6.08
C PHE A 239 -1.18 -13.38 -5.53
N ASP A 240 -1.48 -12.71 -4.43
CA ASP A 240 -0.50 -11.97 -3.65
C ASP A 240 -0.62 -12.28 -2.17
N PHE A 241 0.38 -11.88 -1.40
CA PHE A 241 0.45 -12.12 0.03
C PHE A 241 0.59 -10.81 0.80
N ASP A 242 -0.34 -10.57 1.73
CA ASP A 242 -0.22 -9.47 2.67
C ASP A 242 0.61 -9.93 3.88
N HIS A 243 1.86 -9.48 3.95
CA HIS A 243 2.77 -9.81 5.05
C HIS A 243 2.31 -9.25 6.40
N VAL A 244 1.53 -8.17 6.42
CA VAL A 244 1.05 -7.51 7.64
C VAL A 244 -0.15 -8.28 8.20
N SER A 245 -1.18 -8.51 7.38
CA SER A 245 -2.38 -9.21 7.85
C SER A 245 -2.27 -10.74 7.79
N ARG A 246 -1.20 -11.27 7.19
CA ARG A 246 -1.01 -12.71 6.90
C ARG A 246 -2.18 -13.26 6.08
N THR A 247 -2.59 -12.52 5.05
CA THR A 247 -3.73 -12.87 4.18
C THR A 247 -3.23 -13.20 2.77
N ILE A 248 -3.71 -14.31 2.22
CA ILE A 248 -3.54 -14.70 0.83
C ILE A 248 -4.67 -14.07 0.02
N ILE A 249 -4.32 -13.27 -0.99
CA ILE A 249 -5.26 -12.57 -1.87
C ILE A 249 -5.24 -13.27 -3.22
N VAL A 250 -6.32 -13.98 -3.55
CA VAL A 250 -6.37 -14.89 -4.70
C VAL A 250 -7.21 -14.30 -5.81
N SER A 251 -6.64 -14.22 -7.01
CA SER A 251 -7.39 -14.01 -8.24
C SER A 251 -8.05 -15.32 -8.65
N ASP A 252 -9.30 -15.54 -8.23
CA ASP A 252 -10.07 -16.76 -8.50
C ASP A 252 -10.74 -16.66 -9.88
N THR A 253 -9.88 -16.69 -10.91
CA THR A 253 -10.14 -16.27 -12.29
C THR A 253 -11.46 -16.79 -12.86
N PHE A 254 -11.70 -18.10 -12.76
CA PHE A 254 -12.86 -18.71 -13.42
C PHE A 254 -14.14 -18.62 -12.58
N ASN A 255 -14.02 -18.29 -11.29
CA ASN A 255 -15.16 -17.91 -10.45
C ASN A 255 -15.44 -16.40 -10.50
N ASN A 256 -14.68 -15.60 -11.27
CA ASN A 256 -14.89 -14.16 -11.44
C ASN A 256 -14.96 -13.39 -10.11
N ARG A 257 -14.04 -13.72 -9.19
CA ARG A 257 -13.97 -13.10 -7.87
C ARG A 257 -12.53 -13.01 -7.39
N ILE A 258 -12.32 -12.17 -6.37
CA ILE A 258 -11.10 -12.19 -5.57
C ILE A 258 -11.44 -12.81 -4.23
N GLN A 259 -10.68 -13.78 -3.77
CA GLN A 259 -10.88 -14.43 -2.47
C GLN A 259 -9.73 -14.13 -1.52
N LEU A 260 -10.03 -14.15 -0.23
CA LEU A 260 -9.09 -13.91 0.85
C LEU A 260 -9.04 -15.16 1.72
N PHE A 261 -7.83 -15.64 2.00
CA PHE A 261 -7.61 -16.75 2.92
C PHE A 261 -6.63 -16.32 4.00
N ASN A 262 -6.89 -16.68 5.24
CA ASN A 262 -5.92 -16.51 6.30
C ASN A 262 -4.80 -17.54 6.10
N PHE A 263 -3.56 -17.08 6.06
CA PHE A 263 -2.41 -17.93 5.78
C PHE A 263 -2.14 -18.98 6.85
N LEU A 264 -2.36 -18.62 8.12
CA LEU A 264 -2.06 -19.50 9.25
C LEU A 264 -3.12 -20.59 9.37
N THR A 265 -4.40 -20.23 9.28
CA THR A 265 -5.50 -21.18 9.47
C THR A 265 -5.96 -21.85 8.17
N GLY A 266 -5.58 -21.31 7.01
CA GLY A 266 -6.09 -21.73 5.70
C GLY A 266 -7.58 -21.45 5.48
N LYS A 267 -8.23 -20.74 6.41
CA LYS A 267 -9.68 -20.47 6.36
C LYS A 267 -9.97 -19.29 5.45
N HIS A 268 -11.09 -19.36 4.76
CA HIS A 268 -11.63 -18.23 4.01
C HIS A 268 -11.95 -17.08 4.97
N VAL A 269 -11.55 -15.87 4.58
CA VAL A 269 -11.75 -14.63 5.33
C VAL A 269 -12.87 -13.79 4.70
N GLY A 270 -12.95 -13.80 3.37
CA GLY A 270 -13.94 -13.03 2.63
C GLY A 270 -13.68 -13.07 1.14
N CYS A 271 -14.64 -12.57 0.37
CA CYS A 271 -14.55 -12.51 -1.08
C CYS A 271 -15.09 -11.18 -1.62
N PHE A 272 -14.57 -10.77 -2.77
CA PHE A 272 -15.09 -9.68 -3.58
C PHE A 272 -15.69 -10.29 -4.84
N ALA A 273 -17.00 -10.51 -4.81
CA ALA A 273 -17.77 -11.12 -5.90
C ALA A 273 -18.49 -10.06 -6.77
N GLN A 274 -18.96 -10.49 -7.95
CA GLN A 274 -19.89 -9.79 -8.87
C GLN A 274 -19.36 -8.61 -9.71
N THR A 275 -18.23 -7.98 -9.38
CA THR A 275 -17.68 -6.87 -10.21
C THR A 275 -16.37 -7.18 -10.93
N VAL A 276 -15.82 -8.39 -10.75
CA VAL A 276 -14.47 -8.74 -11.24
C VAL A 276 -14.54 -9.84 -12.30
N CYS A 277 -14.85 -9.47 -13.55
CA CYS A 277 -14.79 -10.43 -14.66
C CYS A 277 -13.35 -10.89 -14.90
N LYS A 278 -13.07 -12.20 -14.82
CA LYS A 278 -11.78 -12.83 -15.18
C LYS A 278 -10.54 -12.03 -14.75
N CYS A 279 -10.39 -11.84 -13.44
CA CYS A 279 -9.15 -11.31 -12.86
C CYS A 279 -7.97 -12.19 -13.28
N LEU A 280 -6.92 -11.61 -13.84
CA LEU A 280 -5.70 -12.33 -14.21
C LEU A 280 -4.63 -12.05 -13.15
N GLY A 281 -3.71 -11.13 -13.43
CA GLY A 281 -2.71 -10.67 -12.49
C GLY A 281 -3.25 -9.76 -11.40
N ILE A 282 -2.67 -9.91 -10.21
CA ILE A 282 -2.97 -9.15 -9.01
C ILE A 282 -1.66 -8.69 -8.36
N CYS A 283 -1.70 -7.52 -7.72
CA CYS A 283 -0.59 -6.96 -6.96
C CYS A 283 -1.12 -6.13 -5.80
N LEU A 284 -0.68 -6.45 -4.59
CA LEU A 284 -0.92 -5.67 -3.39
C LEU A 284 0.08 -4.52 -3.33
N ASN A 285 -0.45 -3.31 -3.21
CA ASN A 285 0.30 -2.15 -2.77
C ASN A 285 0.42 -2.18 -1.24
N GLU A 286 1.47 -2.81 -0.74
CA GLU A 286 1.75 -2.97 0.69
C GLU A 286 1.80 -1.65 1.46
N THR A 287 2.17 -0.55 0.80
CA THR A 287 2.22 0.77 1.46
C THR A 287 0.85 1.38 1.72
N THR A 288 -0.20 0.94 1.00
CA THR A 288 -1.55 1.53 1.06
C THR A 288 -2.66 0.54 1.38
N GLY A 289 -2.40 -0.76 1.29
CA GLY A 289 -3.41 -1.82 1.35
C GLY A 289 -4.30 -1.88 0.09
N GLU A 290 -3.94 -1.19 -0.99
CA GLU A 290 -4.68 -1.25 -2.26
C GLU A 290 -4.28 -2.48 -3.07
N VAL A 291 -5.25 -3.21 -3.58
CA VAL A 291 -5.04 -4.29 -4.54
C VAL A 291 -5.28 -3.76 -5.95
N LEU A 292 -4.23 -3.82 -6.75
CA LEU A 292 -4.28 -3.61 -8.19
C LEU A 292 -4.52 -4.95 -8.87
N PHE A 293 -5.40 -4.97 -9.87
CA PHE A 293 -5.54 -6.13 -10.72
C PHE A 293 -5.85 -5.76 -12.16
N VAL A 294 -5.59 -6.71 -13.04
CA VAL A 294 -5.93 -6.61 -14.47
C VAL A 294 -6.97 -7.66 -14.83
N ASN A 295 -7.88 -7.30 -15.73
CA ASN A 295 -8.92 -8.19 -16.20
C ASN A 295 -8.84 -8.40 -17.71
N ASN A 296 -9.39 -9.52 -18.16
CA ASN A 296 -9.48 -9.87 -19.58
C ASN A 296 -10.92 -9.75 -20.10
N THR A 297 -11.59 -8.62 -19.84
CA THR A 297 -12.89 -8.37 -20.47
C THR A 297 -12.66 -7.94 -21.90
N TRP A 298 -12.99 -8.83 -22.85
CA TRP A 298 -12.84 -8.63 -24.30
C TRP A 298 -13.56 -7.37 -24.85
N ASN A 299 -14.39 -6.71 -24.03
CA ASN A 299 -15.14 -5.52 -24.39
C ASN A 299 -14.89 -4.26 -23.54
N THR A 300 -13.97 -4.23 -22.57
CA THR A 300 -13.72 -2.97 -21.83
C THR A 300 -12.34 -2.86 -21.17
N LYS A 301 -11.80 -1.65 -21.27
CA LYS A 301 -10.50 -1.13 -20.86
C LYS A 301 -10.46 -0.76 -19.37
N GLN A 302 -10.21 -1.69 -18.44
CA GLN A 302 -10.22 -1.33 -17.02
C GLN A 302 -9.10 -2.00 -16.22
N MET A 303 -8.21 -1.17 -15.65
CA MET A 303 -7.46 -1.51 -14.46
C MET A 303 -8.28 -1.01 -13.28
N LEU A 304 -8.60 -1.89 -12.34
CA LEU A 304 -9.39 -1.58 -11.17
C LEU A 304 -8.46 -1.63 -9.95
N ALA A 305 -8.45 -0.55 -9.19
CA ALA A 305 -7.80 -0.49 -7.88
C ALA A 305 -8.89 -0.63 -6.82
N HIS A 306 -8.76 -1.62 -5.95
CA HIS A 306 -9.66 -1.83 -4.82
C HIS A 306 -8.88 -1.74 -3.51
N LYS A 307 -9.29 -0.87 -2.60
CA LYS A 307 -8.66 -0.76 -1.28
C LYS A 307 -9.23 -1.81 -0.33
N LEU A 308 -8.37 -2.63 0.26
CA LEU A 308 -8.74 -3.63 1.25
C LEU A 308 -8.64 -3.02 2.65
N ILE A 309 -9.73 -2.43 3.13
CA ILE A 309 -9.91 -2.11 4.55
C ILE A 309 -11.34 -2.49 4.93
N GLY A 310 -11.47 -3.41 5.90
CA GLY A 310 -12.69 -4.00 6.47
C GLY A 310 -14.04 -3.44 5.98
N CYS A 311 -14.78 -4.27 5.23
CA CYS A 311 -16.20 -4.12 4.90
C CYS A 311 -16.68 -2.70 4.55
N ALA A 312 -16.23 -2.14 3.42
CA ALA A 312 -17.05 -1.24 2.59
C ALA A 312 -16.35 -0.97 1.24
N ILE A 313 -17.08 -1.29 0.17
CA ILE A 313 -16.69 -1.25 -1.25
C ILE A 313 -16.52 0.21 -1.72
N MET A 314 -15.38 0.54 -2.31
CA MET A 314 -15.23 1.66 -3.25
C MET A 314 -14.32 1.19 -4.38
N ALA A 315 -14.90 1.03 -5.57
CA ALA A 315 -14.19 0.81 -6.83
C ALA A 315 -13.97 2.17 -7.50
N VAL A 316 -12.73 2.52 -7.85
CA VAL A 316 -12.48 3.64 -8.77
C VAL A 316 -12.53 3.09 -10.19
N VAL A 317 -13.72 3.19 -10.82
CA VAL A 317 -13.91 2.88 -12.24
C VAL A 317 -13.53 4.11 -13.07
N CYS A 318 -12.49 3.99 -13.90
CA CYS A 318 -12.26 4.97 -14.96
C CYS A 318 -13.24 4.73 -16.14
N GLY A 319 -14.16 5.67 -16.36
CA GLY A 319 -14.88 5.87 -17.64
C GLY A 319 -16.36 5.48 -17.65
N TRP A 320 -17.23 6.45 -17.92
CA TRP A 320 -18.71 6.43 -17.79
C TRP A 320 -19.44 5.51 -18.79
N LEU A 321 -20.59 4.93 -18.34
CA LEU A 321 -21.91 5.17 -18.93
C LEU A 321 -23.06 4.60 -18.07
N TRP A 322 -24.08 5.43 -17.94
CA TRP A 322 -25.39 5.22 -17.33
C TRP A 322 -26.20 4.23 -18.17
N TYR A 323 -26.74 3.15 -17.59
CA TYR A 323 -28.06 2.57 -17.94
C TYR A 323 -28.45 1.47 -16.94
N GLY A 324 -29.51 1.74 -16.17
CA GLY A 324 -30.52 0.79 -15.71
C GLY A 324 -30.12 -0.47 -14.93
N ALA A 325 -30.09 -0.37 -13.60
CA ALA A 325 -30.56 -1.44 -12.73
C ALA A 325 -31.02 -0.85 -11.38
N THR A 326 -32.27 -0.39 -11.34
CA THR A 326 -33.05 -0.30 -10.12
C THR A 326 -33.13 -1.68 -9.47
N THR A 327 -32.68 -1.84 -8.22
CA THR A 327 -33.51 -2.33 -7.11
C THR A 327 -32.70 -2.46 -5.81
N TYR A 328 -33.32 -1.99 -4.72
CA TYR A 328 -33.03 -2.26 -3.31
C TYR A 328 -31.74 -1.70 -2.70
N PHE A 329 -31.85 -0.54 -2.04
CA PHE A 329 -31.66 -0.45 -0.58
C PHE A 329 -32.34 0.83 -0.08
N GLU A 330 -33.43 0.65 0.68
CA GLU A 330 -34.07 1.73 1.44
C GLU A 330 -33.20 2.14 2.64
N LYS A 331 -33.17 3.46 2.87
CA LYS A 331 -33.07 4.17 4.15
C LYS A 331 -31.94 3.77 5.11
N THR A 332 -30.91 4.61 5.16
CA THR A 332 -30.66 5.42 6.37
C THR A 332 -30.10 6.79 5.97
N ASN A 333 -30.84 7.85 6.32
CA ASN A 333 -30.32 9.21 6.33
C ASN A 333 -29.31 9.34 7.47
N ASN A 334 -28.14 9.94 7.21
CA ASN A 334 -27.67 11.14 7.92
C ASN A 334 -26.37 11.68 7.30
N HIS A 335 -26.49 12.89 6.74
CA HIS A 335 -25.48 13.90 6.41
C HIS A 335 -24.10 13.48 5.86
N LEU A 336 -23.93 13.63 4.54
CA LEU A 336 -22.62 13.82 3.90
C LEU A 336 -21.94 15.08 4.44
N PRO A 337 -20.63 15.05 4.81
CA PRO A 337 -19.93 16.23 5.30
C PRO A 337 -19.70 17.23 4.17
N THR A 338 -19.80 18.52 4.49
CA THR A 338 -19.64 19.62 3.51
C THR A 338 -18.17 19.80 3.09
N MET A 339 -17.94 20.44 1.94
CA MET A 339 -16.61 20.69 1.34
C MET A 339 -15.60 21.41 2.25
N SER A 340 -16.04 22.12 3.30
CA SER A 340 -15.15 22.72 4.30
C SER A 340 -14.50 21.68 5.21
N THR A 341 -15.23 20.63 5.60
CA THR A 341 -14.75 19.53 6.44
C THR A 341 -13.59 18.76 5.78
N LEU A 342 -13.65 18.55 4.46
CA LEU A 342 -12.61 17.88 3.67
C LEU A 342 -11.29 18.67 3.56
N LYS A 343 -11.33 20.00 3.63
CA LYS A 343 -10.13 20.84 3.60
C LYS A 343 -9.38 20.82 4.94
N ASN A 344 -10.11 20.80 6.05
CA ASN A 344 -9.53 20.80 7.40
C ASN A 344 -8.81 19.50 7.76
N THR A 345 -9.32 18.35 7.29
CA THR A 345 -8.66 17.05 7.40
C THR A 345 -7.25 17.07 6.76
N ASN A 346 -7.04 17.89 5.72
CA ASN A 346 -5.79 17.91 4.96
C ASN A 346 -4.58 18.43 5.72
N SER A 347 -4.78 19.55 6.40
CA SER A 347 -3.69 20.18 7.13
C SER A 347 -3.30 19.38 8.37
N ILE A 348 -4.28 18.78 9.07
CA ILE A 348 -3.99 17.92 10.25
C ILE A 348 -3.20 16.68 9.82
N CYS A 349 -3.59 16.00 8.74
CA CYS A 349 -2.84 14.84 8.24
C CYS A 349 -1.42 15.20 7.80
N LYS A 350 -1.21 16.38 7.20
CA LYS A 350 0.14 16.89 6.87
C LYS A 350 1.01 17.12 8.10
N MET A 351 0.48 17.71 9.18
CA MET A 351 1.23 17.94 10.43
C MET A 351 1.63 16.62 11.12
N LEU A 352 0.89 15.55 10.88
CA LEU A 352 1.14 14.23 11.46
C LEU A 352 2.00 13.33 10.57
N GLY A 353 2.30 13.74 9.33
CA GLY A 353 2.96 12.88 8.34
C GLY A 353 2.12 11.66 7.94
N ILE A 354 0.80 11.71 8.13
CA ILE A 354 -0.12 10.57 7.87
C ILE A 354 -0.73 10.70 6.47
N ALA A 355 -0.77 9.60 5.73
CA ALA A 355 -1.40 9.53 4.42
C ALA A 355 -2.94 9.70 4.51
N PHE A 356 -3.52 10.42 3.54
CA PHE A 356 -4.95 10.69 3.49
C PHE A 356 -5.83 9.42 3.46
N GLY A 357 -6.88 9.35 4.28
CA GLY A 357 -7.85 8.25 4.24
C GLY A 357 -8.71 8.09 5.50
N ARG A 358 -9.40 6.95 5.59
CA ARG A 358 -10.31 6.59 6.71
C ARG A 358 -9.62 6.63 8.08
N ASP A 359 -8.32 6.33 8.15
CA ASP A 359 -7.53 6.40 9.39
C ASP A 359 -7.29 7.84 9.84
N CYS A 360 -7.14 8.78 8.89
CA CYS A 360 -7.12 10.22 9.19
C CYS A 360 -8.48 10.69 9.74
N ASP A 361 -9.58 10.28 9.11
CA ASP A 361 -10.92 10.66 9.57
C ASP A 361 -11.23 10.05 10.95
N LEU A 362 -10.86 8.79 11.19
CA LEU A 362 -10.98 8.15 12.51
C LEU A 362 -10.08 8.80 13.55
N PHE A 363 -8.83 9.12 13.20
CA PHE A 363 -7.91 9.82 14.08
C PHE A 363 -8.47 11.19 14.47
N ILE A 364 -8.92 11.98 13.50
CA ILE A 364 -9.51 13.31 13.71
C ILE A 364 -10.81 13.22 14.50
N ASN A 365 -11.66 12.24 14.22
CA ASN A 365 -12.88 12.00 14.99
C ASN A 365 -12.59 11.58 16.44
N ASN A 366 -11.44 10.96 16.71
CA ASN A 366 -11.00 10.59 18.05
C ASN A 366 -10.32 11.72 18.84
N LEU A 367 -9.95 12.84 18.21
CA LEU A 367 -9.42 14.00 18.93
C LEU A 367 -10.55 14.67 19.74
N GLY A 368 -10.35 14.82 21.06
CA GLY A 368 -11.36 15.37 21.96
C GLY A 368 -12.49 14.39 22.31
N SER A 369 -12.41 13.12 21.88
CA SER A 369 -13.43 12.12 22.21
C SER A 369 -13.20 11.53 23.61
N SER A 370 -14.26 11.48 24.42
CA SER A 370 -14.23 10.89 25.77
C SER A 370 -14.45 9.37 25.70
N GLN A 371 -13.51 8.61 25.11
CA GLN A 371 -13.73 7.17 24.90
C GLN A 371 -13.55 6.29 26.14
N THR A 372 -13.07 6.85 27.25
CA THR A 372 -12.99 6.13 28.53
C THR A 372 -13.28 7.14 29.63
N GLY A 373 -13.94 6.75 30.72
CA GLY A 373 -14.27 7.62 31.86
C GLY A 373 -13.07 8.16 32.65
N ARG A 374 -11.98 8.52 31.97
CA ARG A 374 -10.84 9.27 32.50
C ARG A 374 -11.16 10.76 32.44
N SER A 375 -10.80 11.47 33.50
CA SER A 375 -11.05 12.90 33.68
C SER A 375 -10.68 13.74 32.44
N ASP A 376 -11.45 14.80 32.16
CA ASP A 376 -11.31 15.78 31.05
C ASP A 376 -9.91 16.44 30.95
N HIS A 377 -9.03 16.13 31.89
CA HIS A 377 -7.67 16.66 32.01
C HIS A 377 -6.59 15.66 31.58
N THR A 378 -6.94 14.44 31.15
CA THR A 378 -5.98 13.42 30.68
C THR A 378 -6.18 13.11 29.20
N LEU A 379 -5.08 12.76 28.54
CA LEU A 379 -5.04 12.54 27.09
C LEU A 379 -5.23 11.07 26.72
N ASN A 380 -5.89 10.83 25.59
CA ASN A 380 -5.89 9.55 24.91
C ASN A 380 -4.67 9.41 23.99
N ALA A 381 -4.42 8.21 23.47
CA ALA A 381 -3.24 7.94 22.65
C ALA A 381 -3.16 8.81 21.37
N ASN A 382 -4.30 9.09 20.74
CA ASN A 382 -4.36 9.91 19.53
C ASN A 382 -4.12 11.39 19.85
N GLU A 383 -4.63 11.87 20.99
CA GLU A 383 -4.39 13.23 21.48
C GLU A 383 -2.91 13.44 21.83
N CYS A 384 -2.26 12.45 22.47
CA CYS A 384 -0.81 12.47 22.71
C CYS A 384 -0.04 12.50 21.40
N GLN A 385 -0.39 11.64 20.44
CA GLN A 385 0.26 11.60 19.13
C GLN A 385 0.13 12.94 18.40
N PHE A 386 -1.04 13.58 18.47
CA PHE A 386 -1.26 14.90 17.87
C PHE A 386 -0.42 15.98 18.54
N LEU A 387 -0.42 16.07 19.87
CA LEU A 387 0.33 17.11 20.59
C LEU A 387 1.86 16.90 20.55
N ASN A 388 2.33 15.68 20.28
CA ASN A 388 3.75 15.38 20.06
C ASN A 388 4.21 15.61 18.61
N SER A 389 3.28 15.90 17.68
CA SER A 389 3.56 16.12 16.25
C SER A 389 4.20 17.48 15.95
N ASP A 390 4.39 17.79 14.66
CA ASP A 390 4.89 19.09 14.21
C ASP A 390 4.00 20.27 14.67
N TYR A 391 2.78 20.02 15.17
CA TYR A 391 1.86 21.04 15.69
C TYR A 391 2.43 21.88 16.87
N LEU A 392 3.15 21.27 17.81
CA LEU A 392 3.74 21.95 18.99
C LEU A 392 5.27 21.88 19.04
N LYS A 393 5.91 21.47 17.94
CA LYS A 393 7.35 21.18 17.90
C LYS A 393 8.23 22.34 18.37
N ASP A 394 7.90 23.56 18.00
CA ASP A 394 8.66 24.75 18.37
C ASP A 394 8.49 25.14 19.85
N GLU A 395 7.46 24.61 20.53
CA GLU A 395 7.08 24.97 21.89
C GLU A 395 7.41 23.88 22.93
N ARG A 396 7.53 22.63 22.49
CA ARG A 396 7.63 21.44 23.33
C ARG A 396 9.05 21.13 23.83
N ASP A 397 10.07 21.61 23.13
CA ASP A 397 11.48 21.24 23.39
C ASP A 397 11.63 19.72 23.59
N ALA A 398 12.05 19.25 24.77
CA ALA A 398 12.19 17.81 25.09
C ALA A 398 10.98 17.18 25.81
N PHE A 399 9.93 17.94 26.16
CA PHE A 399 8.79 17.43 26.93
C PHE A 399 7.94 16.47 26.10
N GLU A 400 7.47 15.33 26.61
CA GLU A 400 6.64 14.41 25.82
C GLU A 400 5.27 14.16 26.46
N PHE A 401 4.20 14.31 25.68
CA PHE A 401 2.85 14.01 26.15
C PHE A 401 2.62 12.50 26.19
N THR A 402 2.18 12.01 27.35
CA THR A 402 1.82 10.61 27.58
C THR A 402 0.36 10.53 28.06
N PRO A 403 -0.30 9.36 27.99
CA PRO A 403 -1.67 9.21 28.50
C PRO A 403 -1.83 9.50 30.01
N GLN A 404 -0.73 9.58 30.75
CA GLN A 404 -0.68 9.93 32.17
C GLN A 404 -0.50 11.45 32.39
N THR A 405 -0.13 12.20 31.35
CA THR A 405 0.05 13.65 31.42
C THR A 405 -1.29 14.34 31.67
N LYS A 406 -1.36 15.13 32.73
CA LYS A 406 -2.52 15.95 33.09
C LYS A 406 -2.38 17.36 32.49
N VAL A 407 -3.27 17.72 31.58
CA VAL A 407 -3.21 18.91 30.74
C VAL A 407 -4.38 19.83 31.02
N ALA A 408 -4.12 21.14 31.15
CA ALA A 408 -5.15 22.17 31.12
C ALA A 408 -5.08 22.97 29.82
N PHE A 409 -6.24 23.21 29.21
CA PHE A 409 -6.35 24.00 27.98
C PHE A 409 -6.89 25.38 28.31
N PHE A 410 -6.21 26.42 27.84
CA PHE A 410 -6.64 27.81 28.00
C PHE A 410 -6.76 28.50 26.65
N VAL A 411 -7.59 29.55 26.58
CA VAL A 411 -7.67 30.43 25.41
C VAL A 411 -7.52 31.90 25.79
N GLY A 412 -6.87 32.65 24.90
CA GLY A 412 -6.84 34.11 24.89
C GLY A 412 -5.52 34.70 25.37
N SER A 413 -5.37 36.01 25.20
CA SER A 413 -4.11 36.71 25.44
C SER A 413 -3.97 37.33 26.83
N SER A 414 -5.06 37.66 27.53
CA SER A 414 -4.99 38.51 28.74
C SER A 414 -5.96 38.14 29.87
N SER A 415 -6.98 37.32 29.60
CA SER A 415 -8.00 36.92 30.59
C SER A 415 -8.25 35.41 30.55
N TYR A 416 -7.18 34.63 30.37
CA TYR A 416 -7.15 33.19 30.03
C TYR A 416 -8.41 32.46 30.49
N ARG A 417 -9.21 31.97 29.53
CA ARG A 417 -10.41 31.19 29.85
C ARG A 417 -10.06 29.72 29.78
N LEU A 418 -10.48 28.95 30.78
CA LEU A 418 -10.31 27.51 30.76
C LEU A 418 -11.23 26.91 29.70
N TRP A 419 -10.67 26.05 28.86
CA TRP A 419 -11.38 25.22 27.90
C TRP A 419 -11.42 23.77 28.37
N SER A 420 -12.52 23.10 28.08
CA SER A 420 -12.53 21.64 28.12
C SER A 420 -11.62 21.08 27.03
N LYS A 421 -11.18 19.83 27.18
CA LYS A 421 -10.39 19.16 26.16
C LYS A 421 -11.14 19.08 24.83
N GLN A 422 -12.44 18.81 24.89
CA GLN A 422 -13.30 18.78 23.69
C GLN A 422 -13.31 20.14 22.97
N GLN A 423 -13.48 21.24 23.70
CA GLN A 423 -13.49 22.59 23.12
C GLN A 423 -12.18 22.92 22.41
N PHE A 424 -11.05 22.55 23.00
CA PHE A 424 -9.74 22.73 22.39
C PHE A 424 -9.63 21.98 21.05
N PHE A 425 -9.96 20.68 21.03
CA PHE A 425 -9.82 19.88 19.82
C PHE A 425 -10.87 20.20 18.75
N GLU A 426 -12.06 20.66 19.11
CA GLU A 426 -13.03 21.21 18.15
C GLU A 426 -12.49 22.46 17.46
N ASN A 427 -11.88 23.37 18.22
CA ASN A 427 -11.21 24.54 17.67
C ASN A 427 -10.03 24.14 16.74
N VAL A 428 -9.22 23.15 17.12
CA VAL A 428 -8.17 22.62 16.23
C VAL A 428 -8.77 22.12 14.89
N LYS A 429 -9.86 21.35 14.94
CA LYS A 429 -10.54 20.83 13.74
C LYS A 429 -11.12 21.93 12.86
N GLU A 430 -11.63 23.00 13.46
CA GLU A 430 -12.24 24.12 12.74
C GLU A 430 -11.19 24.94 11.98
N TYR A 431 -10.04 25.20 12.60
CA TYR A 431 -9.08 26.18 12.09
C TYR A 431 -7.87 25.58 11.37
N ALA A 432 -7.60 24.27 11.47
CA ALA A 432 -6.45 23.64 10.82
C ALA A 432 -6.37 23.81 9.28
N GLY A 433 -7.51 23.97 8.57
CA GLY A 433 -7.55 23.98 7.10
C GLY A 433 -7.66 25.32 6.39
N ASN A 434 -7.61 26.46 7.10
CA ASN A 434 -7.87 27.76 6.48
C ASN A 434 -6.57 28.47 6.05
N GLU A 435 -6.17 28.32 4.78
CA GLU A 435 -4.96 28.92 4.21
C GLU A 435 -4.94 30.46 4.21
N ASN A 436 -6.09 31.12 4.40
CA ASN A 436 -6.22 32.58 4.46
C ASN A 436 -6.14 33.16 5.88
N LEU A 437 -6.14 32.30 6.91
CA LEU A 437 -5.85 32.70 8.27
C LEU A 437 -4.43 32.20 8.52
N GLU A 438 -3.44 33.09 8.45
CA GLU A 438 -2.09 32.75 8.89
C GLU A 438 -2.21 32.07 10.27
N PHE A 439 -1.82 30.79 10.33
CA PHE A 439 -1.36 30.10 11.52
C PHE A 439 -0.14 30.88 12.06
N SER A 440 -0.34 32.11 12.49
CA SER A 440 0.76 33.00 12.81
C SER A 440 1.36 32.70 14.17
N ARG A 441 0.80 31.76 14.97
CA ARG A 441 1.42 31.22 16.18
C ARG A 441 0.98 29.78 16.49
N PRO A 442 1.91 28.84 16.77
CA PRO A 442 1.58 27.62 17.47
C PRO A 442 1.06 27.95 18.89
N ASP A 443 0.18 27.11 19.41
CA ASP A 443 -0.33 27.24 20.78
C ASP A 443 0.83 27.18 21.78
N THR A 444 0.81 28.01 22.81
CA THR A 444 1.94 28.16 23.72
C THR A 444 1.94 27.08 24.80
N LEU A 445 3.09 26.43 25.01
CA LEU A 445 3.23 25.37 26.01
C LEU A 445 3.91 25.84 27.31
N TYR A 446 3.27 25.63 28.46
CA TYR A 446 3.85 25.90 29.78
C TYR A 446 4.01 24.60 30.57
N VAL A 447 5.22 24.05 30.59
CA VAL A 447 5.57 22.91 31.45
C VAL A 447 5.69 23.39 32.91
N LEU A 448 5.04 22.69 33.83
CA LEU A 448 5.04 23.03 35.26
C LEU A 448 6.16 22.29 35.98
N ASN A 449 6.86 22.99 36.88
CA ASN A 449 7.76 22.33 37.81
C ASN A 449 6.98 21.67 38.97
N GLU A 450 7.65 20.86 39.80
CA GLU A 450 7.01 20.14 40.90
C GLU A 450 6.20 21.02 41.86
N LYS A 451 6.70 22.23 42.16
CA LYS A 451 5.98 23.19 43.02
C LYS A 451 4.70 23.68 42.35
N GLU A 452 4.77 24.03 41.06
CA GLU A 452 3.64 24.50 40.26
C GLU A 452 2.61 23.39 40.01
N LYS A 453 3.06 22.16 39.82
CA LYS A 453 2.20 20.97 39.70
C LYS A 453 1.40 20.72 40.98
N GLN A 454 2.03 20.83 42.15
CA GLN A 454 1.31 20.74 43.43
C GLN A 454 0.30 21.89 43.58
N GLN A 455 0.70 23.12 43.23
CA GLN A 455 -0.17 24.30 43.36
C GLN A 455 -1.36 24.30 42.39
N SER A 456 -1.26 23.64 41.24
CA SER A 456 -2.33 23.60 40.22
C SER A 456 -3.34 22.48 40.42
N GLY A 457 -3.22 21.65 41.46
CA GLY A 457 -4.05 20.45 41.61
C GLY A 457 -3.55 19.27 40.76
N GLY A 458 -2.25 19.20 40.51
CA GLY A 458 -1.56 18.06 39.92
C GLY A 458 -1.40 18.11 38.39
N TYR A 459 -1.55 19.26 37.74
CA TYR A 459 -1.35 19.37 36.29
C TYR A 459 0.14 19.36 35.94
N ASP A 460 0.48 18.74 34.82
CA ASP A 460 1.85 18.67 34.32
C ASP A 460 2.16 19.85 33.39
N VAL A 461 1.16 20.30 32.63
CA VAL A 461 1.37 21.24 31.54
C VAL A 461 0.10 22.01 31.19
N PHE A 462 0.28 23.26 30.74
CA PHE A 462 -0.79 24.07 30.16
C PHE A 462 -0.56 24.30 28.67
N VAL A 463 -1.62 24.16 27.88
CA VAL A 463 -1.64 24.51 26.46
C VAL A 463 -2.52 25.75 26.31
N VAL A 464 -1.96 26.85 25.79
CA VAL A 464 -2.66 28.13 25.67
C VAL A 464 -2.85 28.50 24.21
N SER A 465 -4.10 28.40 23.75
CA SER A 465 -4.49 28.75 22.39
C SER A 465 -4.71 30.26 22.20
N TRP A 466 -4.37 30.75 21.01
CA TRP A 466 -4.54 32.17 20.64
C TRP A 466 -3.78 33.16 21.54
N SER A 467 -2.64 32.75 22.10
CA SER A 467 -1.78 33.63 22.88
C SER A 467 -0.98 34.57 21.96
N LYS A 468 -1.23 35.88 22.08
CA LYS A 468 -0.44 36.93 21.40
C LYS A 468 0.73 37.44 22.24
N ILE A 469 0.95 36.89 23.42
CA ILE A 469 1.93 37.37 24.40
C ILE A 469 3.04 36.33 24.57
N LYS A 470 4.30 36.79 24.67
CA LYS A 470 5.46 35.92 24.93
C LYS A 470 5.40 35.35 26.36
N LYS A 471 5.94 34.15 26.58
CA LYS A 471 5.96 33.49 27.90
C LYS A 471 6.52 34.43 28.98
N GLN A 472 5.74 34.68 30.02
CA GLN A 472 6.16 35.36 31.26
C GLN A 472 5.59 34.59 32.46
N ASP A 473 6.36 34.50 33.54
CA ASP A 473 6.04 33.67 34.70
C ASP A 473 4.77 34.14 35.44
N ASP A 474 4.47 35.43 35.41
CA ASP A 474 3.28 36.01 36.06
C ASP A 474 1.96 35.46 35.48
N TYR A 475 1.94 35.10 34.19
CA TYR A 475 0.76 34.51 33.55
C TYR A 475 0.55 33.05 33.95
N LYS A 476 1.64 32.29 34.11
CA LYS A 476 1.58 30.91 34.60
C LYS A 476 0.98 30.87 36.00
N GLN A 477 1.39 31.79 36.87
CA GLN A 477 0.84 31.93 38.23
C GLN A 477 -0.64 32.37 38.24
N HIS A 478 -1.07 33.18 37.28
CA HIS A 478 -2.48 33.54 37.13
C HIS A 478 -3.35 32.33 36.77
N MET A 479 -2.91 31.51 35.81
CA MET A 479 -3.61 30.28 35.39
C MET A 479 -3.68 29.24 36.52
N ILE A 480 -2.60 29.08 37.31
CA ILE A 480 -2.60 28.22 38.50
C ILE A 480 -3.69 28.67 39.49
N LYS A 481 -3.77 29.98 39.79
CA LYS A 481 -4.78 30.54 40.69
C LYS A 481 -6.21 30.33 40.20
N GLN A 482 -6.42 30.31 38.89
CA GLN A 482 -7.72 30.08 38.28
C GLN A 482 -8.17 28.62 38.43
N LEU A 483 -7.28 27.66 38.18
CA LEU A 483 -7.56 26.22 38.37
C LEU A 483 -7.90 25.88 39.83
N VAL A 484 -7.22 26.51 40.78
CA VAL A 484 -7.49 26.32 42.23
C VAL A 484 -8.84 26.90 42.66
N ARG A 485 -9.39 27.88 41.93
CA ARG A 485 -10.71 28.45 42.23
C ARG A 485 -11.86 27.60 41.68
N ASP A 486 -11.60 26.82 40.64
CA ASP A 486 -12.57 25.97 39.95
C ASP A 486 -12.55 24.50 40.45
N LEU A 487 -11.59 24.15 41.32
CA LEU A 487 -11.50 22.89 42.09
C LEU A 487 -12.17 23.04 43.46
#